data_AF-A0A4U2PQY7-F1
#
_entry.id   AF-A0A4U2PQY7-F1
#
_cell.length_a   1.000
_cell.length_b   1.000
_cell.length_c   1.000
_cell.angle_alpha   90.00
_cell.angle_beta   90.00
_cell.angle_gamma   90.00
#
_symmetry.space_group_name_H-M   'P 1'
#
loop_
_entity.id
_entity.type
_entity.pdbx_description
1 polymer ?
#
loop_
_entity_poly.entity_id
_entity_poly.type
_entity_poly.pdbx_seq_one_letter_code
_entity_poly.pdbx_strand_id
1 'polypeptide(L)'
;MNLADMLTFADIVHLNRIAVYYECDCKPNSKHELIQGILTKLGSSSFFEIQVRELKLSEVRFLNALLFDDRPYFSMEELIAVAKQSAEENGDSGERPRDIVARLRNSGWLFNGSTHNTRYLYQIPLDMKERFRRVMVQDLQNGMIRVSEPTSYRDEGHLLAEDLRLFLQYMEQHEVPLNPEGAWYRRNQQQLMEHVHIAEPLLGKGGWRFGYGSSFKFYPDRMALLYDYARHSRFIEEKGDRVVLTAKGEARREYAIEDEMIQLFRFWLRLYKGAVPNLLSLVYWIGECARPWTSLESLFVHIGPLIRPFYYDTPRSVFDQRIIRMMLHLGMLRLGEHSTGPSVQMTAWGLKLAGECRIGRNDPGMRLH
;
A
#
# COMPACT_ATOMS: atom_id res chain seq x y z
N MET A 1 -16.80 3.69 -16.17
CA MET A 1 -17.57 2.97 -17.20
C MET A 1 -16.99 1.57 -17.34
N ASN A 2 -17.78 0.60 -17.78
CA ASN A 2 -17.35 -0.79 -17.97
C ASN A 2 -16.74 -1.01 -19.36
N LEU A 3 -16.14 -2.17 -19.61
CA LEU A 3 -15.46 -2.48 -20.87
C LEU A 3 -16.41 -2.32 -22.07
N ALA A 4 -17.64 -2.83 -21.97
CA ALA A 4 -18.64 -2.72 -23.03
C ALA A 4 -18.95 -1.25 -23.40
N ASP A 5 -19.03 -0.37 -22.41
CA ASP A 5 -19.22 1.06 -22.63
C ASP A 5 -18.01 1.64 -23.39
N MET A 6 -16.79 1.36 -22.91
CA MET A 6 -15.56 1.88 -23.52
C MET A 6 -15.40 1.46 -24.99
N LEU A 7 -15.70 0.19 -25.30
CA LEU A 7 -15.65 -0.33 -26.65
C LEU A 7 -16.65 0.37 -27.60
N THR A 8 -17.79 0.81 -27.07
CA THR A 8 -18.78 1.56 -27.83
C THR A 8 -18.28 2.95 -28.23
N PHE A 9 -17.50 3.60 -27.36
CA PHE A 9 -16.91 4.92 -27.64
C PHE A 9 -15.58 4.87 -28.38
N ALA A 10 -14.86 3.74 -28.33
CA ALA A 10 -13.60 3.57 -29.03
C ALA A 10 -13.77 3.71 -30.55
N ASP A 11 -12.75 4.29 -31.20
CA ASP A 11 -12.69 4.37 -32.66
C ASP A 11 -12.39 2.99 -33.28
N ILE A 12 -12.73 2.84 -34.56
CA ILE A 12 -12.57 1.56 -35.26
C ILE A 12 -11.10 1.15 -35.39
N VAL A 13 -10.17 2.10 -35.35
CA VAL A 13 -8.73 1.82 -35.45
C VAL A 13 -8.24 1.18 -34.15
N HIS A 14 -8.67 1.69 -33.00
CA HIS A 14 -8.35 1.12 -31.69
C HIS A 14 -8.99 -0.26 -31.53
N LEU A 15 -10.26 -0.42 -31.92
CA LEU A 15 -10.92 -1.73 -31.89
C LEU A 15 -10.19 -2.77 -32.76
N ASN A 16 -9.78 -2.40 -33.97
CA ASN A 16 -8.97 -3.29 -34.82
C ASN A 16 -7.64 -3.68 -34.17
N ARG A 17 -6.95 -2.76 -33.48
CA ARG A 17 -5.72 -3.10 -32.75
C ARG A 17 -5.95 -4.15 -31.67
N ILE A 18 -7.04 -4.02 -30.91
CA ILE A 18 -7.40 -4.99 -29.85
C ILE A 18 -7.77 -6.34 -30.48
N ALA A 19 -8.58 -6.33 -31.54
CA ALA A 19 -8.98 -7.55 -32.24
C ALA A 19 -7.77 -8.29 -32.85
N VAL A 20 -6.81 -7.56 -33.44
CA VAL A 20 -5.57 -8.14 -33.97
C VAL A 20 -4.69 -8.67 -32.83
N TYR A 21 -4.57 -7.93 -31.72
CA TYR A 21 -3.79 -8.36 -30.56
C TYR A 21 -4.26 -9.70 -29.99
N TYR A 22 -5.58 -9.95 -29.99
CA TYR A 22 -6.16 -11.18 -29.46
C TYR A 22 -6.58 -12.21 -30.50
N GLU A 23 -6.25 -11.97 -31.78
CA GLU A 23 -6.63 -12.82 -32.91
C GLU A 23 -8.14 -13.13 -32.90
N CYS A 24 -8.96 -12.09 -32.75
CA CYS A 24 -10.42 -12.21 -32.76
C CYS A 24 -10.93 -12.53 -34.16
N ASP A 25 -11.79 -13.54 -34.28
CA ASP A 25 -12.49 -13.87 -35.53
C ASP A 25 -13.66 -12.89 -35.77
N CYS A 26 -13.39 -11.80 -36.49
CA CYS A 26 -14.36 -10.72 -36.75
C CYS A 26 -14.01 -9.91 -38.01
N LYS A 27 -14.99 -9.27 -38.67
CA LYS A 27 -14.70 -8.42 -39.83
C LYS A 27 -14.10 -7.06 -39.40
N PRO A 28 -12.96 -6.65 -39.97
CA PRO A 28 -12.23 -5.44 -39.55
C PRO A 28 -12.98 -4.12 -39.85
N ASN A 29 -13.94 -4.16 -40.77
CA ASN A 29 -14.73 -2.98 -41.17
C ASN A 29 -16.05 -2.83 -40.41
N SER A 30 -16.44 -3.82 -39.58
CA SER A 30 -17.69 -3.80 -38.82
C SER A 30 -17.39 -3.50 -37.36
N LYS A 31 -17.69 -2.26 -36.92
CA LYS A 31 -17.55 -1.87 -35.51
C LYS A 31 -18.31 -2.82 -34.58
N HIS A 32 -19.50 -3.24 -34.97
CA HIS A 32 -20.32 -4.15 -34.17
C HIS A 32 -19.66 -5.52 -34.03
N GLU A 33 -19.17 -6.12 -35.13
CA GLU A 33 -18.51 -7.42 -35.08
C GLU A 33 -17.19 -7.36 -34.30
N LEU A 34 -16.41 -6.27 -34.42
CA LEU A 34 -15.21 -6.04 -33.61
C LEU A 34 -15.53 -6.00 -32.11
N ILE A 35 -16.54 -5.24 -31.71
CA ILE A 35 -16.95 -5.15 -30.29
C ILE A 35 -17.38 -6.52 -29.77
N GLN A 36 -18.19 -7.26 -30.54
CA GLN A 36 -18.64 -8.60 -30.13
C GLN A 36 -17.46 -9.57 -30.01
N GLY A 37 -16.56 -9.62 -31.01
CA GLY A 37 -15.39 -10.49 -30.97
C GLY A 37 -14.47 -10.22 -29.77
N ILE A 38 -14.22 -8.94 -29.46
CA ILE A 38 -13.43 -8.53 -28.30
C ILE A 38 -14.14 -8.92 -26.99
N LEU A 39 -15.43 -8.64 -26.86
CA LEU A 39 -16.20 -8.97 -25.66
C LEU A 39 -16.30 -10.48 -25.43
N THR A 40 -16.46 -11.28 -26.48
CA THR A 40 -16.46 -12.74 -26.38
C THR A 40 -15.11 -13.26 -25.93
N LYS A 41 -14.01 -12.79 -26.53
CA LYS A 41 -12.66 -13.25 -26.20
C LYS A 41 -12.23 -12.82 -24.80
N LEU A 42 -12.29 -11.53 -24.48
CA LEU A 42 -11.96 -11.00 -23.15
C LEU A 42 -12.98 -11.39 -22.08
N GLY A 43 -14.22 -11.68 -22.47
CA GLY A 43 -15.26 -12.18 -21.57
C GLY A 43 -14.94 -13.57 -21.02
N SER A 44 -14.21 -14.40 -21.76
CA SER A 44 -13.76 -15.72 -21.29
C SER A 44 -12.82 -15.60 -20.09
N SER A 45 -13.22 -16.18 -18.95
CA SER A 45 -12.42 -16.15 -17.72
C SER A 45 -11.07 -16.84 -17.89
N SER A 46 -11.03 -18.01 -18.55
CA SER A 46 -9.78 -18.74 -18.77
C SER A 46 -8.80 -17.97 -19.65
N PHE A 47 -9.31 -17.33 -20.71
CA PHE A 47 -8.48 -16.50 -21.58
C PHE A 47 -7.93 -15.29 -20.84
N PHE A 48 -8.79 -14.59 -20.09
CA PHE A 48 -8.38 -13.43 -19.30
C PHE A 48 -7.32 -13.81 -18.25
N GLU A 49 -7.50 -14.92 -17.54
CA GLU A 49 -6.54 -15.42 -16.55
C GLU A 49 -5.16 -15.71 -17.18
N ILE A 50 -5.12 -16.36 -18.34
CA ILE A 50 -3.87 -16.59 -19.09
C ILE A 50 -3.19 -15.26 -19.41
N GLN A 51 -3.94 -14.29 -19.93
CA GLN A 51 -3.38 -12.98 -20.29
C GLN A 51 -2.82 -12.20 -19.09
N VAL A 52 -3.40 -12.35 -17.90
CA VAL A 52 -2.86 -11.74 -16.68
C VAL A 52 -1.58 -12.44 -16.23
N ARG A 53 -1.53 -13.77 -16.30
CA ARG A 53 -0.36 -14.57 -15.90
C ARG A 53 0.85 -14.38 -16.80
N GLU A 54 0.61 -14.06 -18.07
CA GLU A 54 1.67 -13.78 -19.05
C GLU A 54 2.28 -12.39 -18.92
N LEU A 55 1.76 -11.54 -18.02
CA LEU A 55 2.33 -10.22 -17.78
C LEU A 55 3.73 -10.29 -17.20
N LYS A 56 4.61 -9.45 -17.73
CA LYS A 56 5.93 -9.21 -17.14
C LYS A 56 5.77 -8.53 -15.79
N LEU A 57 6.77 -8.68 -14.93
CA LEU A 57 6.79 -8.01 -13.61
C LEU A 57 6.65 -6.48 -13.71
N SER A 58 7.25 -5.84 -14.72
CA SER A 58 7.09 -4.40 -14.98
C SER A 58 5.63 -4.02 -15.26
N GLU A 59 4.90 -4.88 -15.97
CA GLU A 59 3.50 -4.68 -16.34
C GLU A 59 2.58 -4.98 -15.16
N VAL A 60 2.88 -6.00 -14.36
CA VAL A 60 2.18 -6.30 -13.10
C VAL A 60 2.32 -5.12 -12.14
N ARG A 61 3.53 -4.57 -11.96
CA ARG A 61 3.76 -3.37 -11.12
C ARG A 61 3.01 -2.15 -11.64
N PHE A 62 3.04 -1.93 -12.95
CA PHE A 62 2.33 -0.83 -13.60
C PHE A 62 0.81 -0.95 -13.40
N LEU A 63 0.26 -2.12 -13.69
CA LEU A 63 -1.14 -2.42 -13.49
C LEU A 63 -1.52 -2.26 -12.01
N ASN A 64 -0.71 -2.82 -11.09
CA ASN A 64 -0.92 -2.70 -9.66
C ASN A 64 -1.04 -1.23 -9.21
N ALA A 65 -0.20 -0.33 -9.71
CA ALA A 65 -0.34 1.09 -9.39
C ALA A 65 -1.70 1.67 -9.85
N LEU A 66 -2.15 1.31 -11.06
CA LEU A 66 -3.41 1.82 -11.63
C LEU A 66 -4.68 1.19 -11.02
N LEU A 67 -4.59 -0.04 -10.50
CA LEU A 67 -5.73 -0.75 -9.89
C LEU A 67 -6.16 -0.15 -8.55
N PHE A 68 -5.25 0.51 -7.83
CA PHE A 68 -5.48 1.12 -6.53
C PHE A 68 -5.46 2.65 -6.55
N ASP A 69 -5.25 3.25 -7.73
CA ASP A 69 -5.44 4.68 -7.92
C ASP A 69 -6.94 4.99 -8.05
N ASP A 70 -7.42 5.91 -7.22
CA ASP A 70 -8.80 6.36 -7.15
C ASP A 70 -9.16 7.32 -8.28
N ARG A 71 -8.17 7.91 -8.95
CA ARG A 71 -8.42 8.81 -10.06
C ARG A 71 -8.99 8.04 -11.25
N PRO A 72 -10.10 8.51 -11.84
CA PRO A 72 -10.73 7.83 -12.96
C PRO A 72 -9.95 8.05 -14.27
N TYR A 73 -9.11 9.09 -14.33
CA TYR A 73 -8.43 9.53 -15.54
C TYR A 73 -6.94 9.78 -15.28
N PHE A 74 -6.13 9.48 -16.29
CA PHE A 74 -4.68 9.71 -16.30
C PHE A 74 -4.27 10.44 -17.58
N SER A 75 -3.36 11.39 -17.47
CA SER A 75 -2.64 11.93 -18.62
C SER A 75 -1.57 10.94 -19.10
N MET A 76 -1.09 11.12 -20.34
CA MET A 76 0.04 10.32 -20.86
C MET A 76 1.31 10.52 -20.01
N GLU A 77 1.54 11.73 -19.50
CA GLU A 77 2.71 12.03 -18.67
C GLU A 77 2.68 11.24 -17.35
N GLU A 78 1.51 11.18 -16.72
CA GLU A 78 1.31 10.38 -15.51
C GLU A 78 1.51 8.89 -15.79
N LEU A 79 0.93 8.36 -16.87
CA LEU A 79 1.14 6.95 -17.24
C LEU A 79 2.62 6.64 -17.51
N ILE A 80 3.34 7.54 -18.19
CA ILE A 80 4.78 7.38 -18.41
C ILE A 80 5.55 7.43 -17.08
N ALA A 81 5.16 8.31 -16.15
CA ALA A 81 5.78 8.39 -14.84
C ALA A 81 5.57 7.09 -14.03
N VAL A 82 4.34 6.57 -14.01
CA VAL A 82 4.02 5.28 -13.36
C VAL A 82 4.76 4.12 -14.03
N ALA A 83 4.84 4.10 -15.37
CA ALA A 83 5.57 3.07 -16.11
C ALA A 83 7.08 3.11 -15.81
N LYS A 84 7.68 4.32 -15.72
CA LYS A 84 9.07 4.50 -15.26
C LYS A 84 9.28 3.97 -13.85
N GLN A 85 8.33 4.24 -12.95
CA GLN A 85 8.34 3.71 -11.58
C GLN A 85 7.99 2.22 -11.48
N SER A 86 7.65 1.56 -12.59
CA SER A 86 7.34 0.13 -12.62
C SER A 86 8.49 -0.67 -13.24
N ALA A 87 9.17 -0.09 -14.24
CA ALA A 87 10.35 -0.64 -14.90
C ALA A 87 11.60 -0.64 -13.99
N GLU A 88 12.37 -1.73 -14.00
CA GLU A 88 13.55 -1.92 -13.14
C GLU A 88 14.62 -0.85 -13.34
N GLU A 89 15.28 -0.43 -12.24
CA GLU A 89 16.32 0.62 -12.27
C GLU A 89 17.65 0.11 -12.82
N ASN A 90 17.96 -1.18 -12.62
CA ASN A 90 19.20 -1.83 -13.08
C ASN A 90 18.90 -2.64 -14.35
N GLY A 91 18.64 -1.93 -15.44
CA GLY A 91 18.15 -2.50 -16.69
C GLY A 91 19.01 -3.62 -17.28
N ASP A 92 18.32 -4.66 -17.74
CA ASP A 92 18.74 -5.46 -18.89
C ASP A 92 17.57 -5.74 -19.87
N SER A 93 16.37 -5.22 -19.59
CA SER A 93 15.17 -5.52 -20.39
C SER A 93 14.93 -4.55 -21.56
N GLY A 94 15.62 -3.41 -21.61
CA GLY A 94 15.50 -2.41 -22.69
C GLY A 94 14.09 -1.83 -22.91
N GLU A 95 13.14 -2.17 -22.04
CA GLU A 95 11.72 -1.86 -22.22
C GLU A 95 11.47 -0.38 -21.95
N ARG A 96 11.03 0.36 -22.97
CA ARG A 96 10.77 1.79 -22.80
C ARG A 96 9.44 1.95 -22.06
N PRO A 97 9.32 2.92 -21.13
CA PRO A 97 8.06 3.18 -20.42
C PRO A 97 6.84 3.38 -21.35
N ARG A 98 7.07 3.95 -22.54
CA ARG A 98 6.05 4.12 -23.57
C ARG A 98 5.55 2.79 -24.14
N ASP A 99 6.38 1.76 -24.17
CA ASP A 99 6.04 0.44 -24.71
C ASP A 99 5.07 -0.27 -23.76
N ILE A 100 5.25 -0.14 -22.45
CA ILE A 100 4.30 -0.65 -21.42
C ILE A 100 2.93 -0.01 -21.63
N VAL A 101 2.87 1.32 -21.73
CA VAL A 101 1.61 2.06 -21.94
C VAL A 101 0.97 1.66 -23.28
N ALA A 102 1.76 1.54 -24.35
CA ALA A 102 1.28 1.14 -25.66
C ALA A 102 0.72 -0.29 -25.64
N ARG A 103 1.36 -1.23 -24.92
CA ARG A 103 0.90 -2.62 -24.82
C ARG A 103 -0.45 -2.70 -24.13
N LEU A 104 -0.62 -2.04 -22.98
CA LEU A 104 -1.91 -2.01 -22.27
C LEU A 104 -3.02 -1.31 -23.07
N ARG A 105 -2.66 -0.34 -23.92
CA ARG A 105 -3.63 0.27 -24.84
C ARG A 105 -4.01 -0.69 -25.97
N ASN A 106 -3.03 -1.36 -26.57
CA ASN A 106 -3.25 -2.29 -27.68
C ASN A 106 -3.98 -3.56 -27.23
N SER A 107 -3.79 -4.00 -25.99
CA SER A 107 -4.53 -5.10 -25.38
C SER A 107 -5.94 -4.70 -24.93
N GLY A 108 -6.34 -3.44 -25.08
CA GLY A 108 -7.69 -2.99 -24.68
C GLY A 108 -7.90 -3.00 -23.17
N TRP A 109 -6.85 -2.75 -22.39
CA TRP A 109 -6.93 -2.58 -20.93
C TRP A 109 -6.97 -1.11 -20.54
N LEU A 110 -6.46 -0.25 -21.42
CA LEU A 110 -6.40 1.20 -21.28
C LEU A 110 -7.12 1.87 -22.47
N PHE A 111 -8.07 2.75 -22.17
CA PHE A 111 -8.89 3.45 -23.16
C PHE A 111 -8.76 4.96 -23.00
N ASN A 112 -8.97 5.69 -24.09
CA ASN A 112 -9.15 7.13 -24.01
C ASN A 112 -10.50 7.49 -23.36
N GLY A 113 -10.62 8.69 -22.81
CA GLY A 113 -11.89 9.23 -22.35
C GLY A 113 -12.89 9.43 -23.48
N SER A 114 -14.18 9.31 -23.16
CA SER A 114 -15.29 9.34 -24.13
C SER A 114 -15.84 10.75 -24.42
N THR A 115 -15.47 11.76 -23.64
CA THR A 115 -15.99 13.13 -23.79
C THR A 115 -14.94 14.06 -24.41
N HIS A 116 -15.38 15.19 -24.97
CA HIS A 116 -14.48 16.18 -25.56
C HIS A 116 -13.36 16.61 -24.59
N ASN A 117 -13.69 16.75 -23.31
CA ASN A 117 -12.76 17.18 -22.27
C ASN A 117 -11.86 16.05 -21.76
N THR A 118 -12.19 14.78 -22.01
CA THR A 118 -11.42 13.61 -21.54
C THR A 118 -10.76 12.82 -22.68
N ARG A 119 -10.93 13.22 -23.95
CA ARG A 119 -10.40 12.50 -25.13
C ARG A 119 -8.88 12.26 -25.14
N TYR A 120 -8.12 13.09 -24.42
CA TYR A 120 -6.67 12.97 -24.26
C TYR A 120 -6.24 12.33 -22.94
N LEU A 121 -7.21 12.00 -22.09
CA LEU A 121 -7.01 11.28 -20.85
C LEU A 121 -7.30 9.79 -21.06
N TYR A 122 -6.73 8.98 -20.19
CA TYR A 122 -6.78 7.53 -20.24
C TYR A 122 -7.47 6.98 -19.00
N GLN A 123 -8.14 5.85 -19.15
CA GLN A 123 -8.86 5.17 -18.08
C GLN A 123 -8.86 3.66 -18.28
N ILE A 124 -8.90 2.92 -17.16
CA ILE A 124 -9.10 1.46 -17.16
C ILE A 124 -10.59 1.20 -16.88
N PRO A 125 -11.25 0.28 -17.61
CA PRO A 125 -12.63 -0.09 -17.32
C PRO A 125 -12.80 -0.63 -15.88
N LEU A 126 -13.89 -0.24 -15.22
CA LEU A 126 -14.08 -0.56 -13.79
C LEU A 126 -14.24 -2.06 -13.54
N ASP A 127 -15.04 -2.73 -14.37
CA ASP A 127 -15.21 -4.19 -14.38
C ASP A 127 -13.89 -4.92 -14.64
N MET A 128 -13.02 -4.37 -15.50
CA MET A 128 -11.68 -4.92 -15.71
C MET A 128 -10.79 -4.76 -14.48
N LYS A 129 -10.80 -3.59 -13.80
CA LYS A 129 -10.05 -3.41 -12.53
C LYS A 129 -10.42 -4.51 -11.51
N GLU A 130 -11.71 -4.81 -11.37
CA GLU A 130 -12.17 -5.87 -10.47
C GLU A 130 -11.72 -7.28 -10.92
N ARG A 131 -11.80 -7.58 -12.22
CA ARG A 131 -11.33 -8.87 -12.76
C ARG A 131 -9.82 -9.05 -12.58
N PHE A 132 -9.01 -8.03 -12.85
CA PHE A 132 -7.56 -8.07 -12.59
C PHE A 132 -7.27 -8.36 -11.14
N ARG A 133 -7.90 -7.63 -10.20
CA ARG A 133 -7.69 -7.88 -8.77
C ARG A 133 -8.03 -9.31 -8.41
N ARG A 134 -9.16 -9.86 -8.90
CA ARG A 134 -9.55 -11.24 -8.65
C ARG A 134 -8.51 -12.27 -9.12
N VAL A 135 -8.05 -12.14 -10.37
CA VAL A 135 -7.06 -13.07 -10.92
C VAL A 135 -5.74 -12.96 -10.17
N MET A 136 -5.26 -11.74 -9.88
CA MET A 136 -4.01 -11.58 -9.14
C MET A 136 -4.12 -12.10 -7.69
N VAL A 137 -5.27 -11.97 -7.02
CA VAL A 137 -5.48 -12.63 -5.71
C VAL A 137 -5.31 -14.14 -5.84
N GLN A 138 -5.97 -14.76 -6.83
CA GLN A 138 -5.90 -16.21 -7.03
C GLN A 138 -4.46 -16.65 -7.31
N ASP A 139 -3.75 -15.95 -8.19
CA ASP A 139 -2.36 -16.28 -8.55
C ASP A 139 -1.42 -16.13 -7.36
N LEU A 140 -1.54 -15.05 -6.59
CA LEU A 140 -0.78 -14.86 -5.36
C LEU A 140 -1.08 -15.96 -4.35
N GLN A 141 -2.36 -16.32 -4.15
CA GLN A 141 -2.77 -17.33 -3.17
C GLN A 141 -2.34 -18.75 -3.54
N ASN A 142 -2.28 -19.09 -4.83
CA ASN A 142 -1.95 -20.44 -5.30
C ASN A 142 -0.54 -20.90 -4.91
N GLY A 143 0.41 -19.97 -4.77
CA GLY A 143 1.78 -20.29 -4.34
C GLY A 143 2.03 -20.14 -2.84
N MET A 144 1.01 -19.77 -2.05
CA MET A 144 1.18 -19.53 -0.61
C MET A 144 1.31 -20.83 0.19
N ILE A 145 2.33 -20.90 1.03
CA ILE A 145 2.50 -21.95 2.03
C ILE A 145 1.62 -21.62 3.24
N ARG A 146 0.52 -22.37 3.36
CA ARG A 146 -0.39 -22.31 4.51
C ARG A 146 0.16 -23.16 5.63
N VAL A 147 0.04 -22.65 6.85
CA VAL A 147 0.42 -23.37 8.06
C VAL A 147 -0.77 -23.44 9.00
N SER A 148 -0.72 -24.37 9.96
CA SER A 148 -1.72 -24.42 11.03
C SER A 148 -1.62 -23.19 11.92
N GLU A 149 -2.58 -23.01 12.82
CA GLU A 149 -2.41 -22.05 13.91
C GLU A 149 -1.18 -22.41 14.77
N PRO A 150 -0.29 -21.46 15.08
CA PRO A 150 0.84 -21.67 15.98
C PRO A 150 0.39 -21.81 17.42
N THR A 151 1.22 -22.47 18.25
CA THR A 151 0.93 -22.67 19.68
C THR A 151 0.97 -21.37 20.48
N SER A 152 1.81 -20.42 20.05
CA SER A 152 1.85 -19.06 20.58
C SER A 152 1.99 -18.07 19.44
N TYR A 153 1.31 -16.94 19.58
CA TYR A 153 1.42 -15.81 18.67
C TYR A 153 1.27 -14.49 19.42
N ARG A 154 1.82 -13.44 18.82
CA ARG A 154 1.66 -12.06 19.22
C ARG A 154 0.49 -11.43 18.47
N ASP A 155 -0.42 -10.84 19.22
CA ASP A 155 -1.53 -10.01 18.75
C ASP A 155 -1.49 -8.70 19.54
N GLU A 156 -1.39 -7.57 18.84
CA GLU A 156 -1.33 -6.25 19.48
C GLU A 156 -2.68 -5.53 19.52
N GLY A 157 -3.74 -6.07 18.91
CA GLY A 157 -5.08 -5.48 18.92
C GLY A 157 -5.07 -3.97 18.67
N HIS A 158 -5.64 -3.20 19.60
CA HIS A 158 -5.67 -1.73 19.51
C HIS A 158 -4.64 -1.03 20.41
N LEU A 159 -3.59 -1.75 20.85
CA LEU A 159 -2.61 -1.23 21.80
C LEU A 159 -1.87 0.02 21.31
N LEU A 160 -1.80 0.29 19.99
CA LEU A 160 -1.14 1.50 19.49
C LEU A 160 -1.90 2.77 19.84
N ALA A 161 -3.23 2.75 19.75
CA ALA A 161 -4.06 3.87 20.17
C ALA A 161 -4.08 4.02 21.71
N GLU A 162 -4.00 2.91 22.44
CA GLU A 162 -3.85 2.95 23.90
C GLU A 162 -2.48 3.51 24.31
N ASP A 163 -1.41 3.10 23.64
CA ASP A 163 -0.07 3.65 23.83
C ASP A 163 0.01 5.13 23.48
N LEU A 164 -0.77 5.61 22.50
CA LEU A 164 -0.89 7.05 22.26
C LEU A 164 -1.48 7.78 23.48
N ARG A 165 -2.49 7.20 24.14
CA ARG A 165 -3.08 7.81 25.35
C ARG A 165 -2.08 7.83 26.50
N LEU A 166 -1.37 6.72 26.71
CA LEU A 166 -0.31 6.63 27.72
C LEU A 166 0.84 7.60 27.42
N PHE A 167 1.21 7.75 26.15
CA PHE A 167 2.18 8.74 25.69
C PHE A 167 1.74 10.16 26.04
N LEU A 168 0.49 10.53 25.74
CA LEU A 168 -0.04 11.86 26.07
C LEU A 168 -0.18 12.07 27.58
N GLN A 169 -0.49 11.01 28.34
CA GLN A 169 -0.49 11.04 29.80
C GLN A 169 0.90 11.23 30.39
N TYR A 170 1.90 10.56 29.82
CA TYR A 170 3.29 10.77 30.21
C TYR A 170 3.70 12.24 29.97
N MET A 171 3.28 12.87 28.87
CA MET A 171 3.50 14.31 28.60
C MET A 171 2.81 15.26 29.55
N GLU A 172 1.64 14.90 30.09
CA GLU A 172 0.94 15.74 31.08
C GLU A 172 1.68 15.75 32.42
N GLN A 173 2.28 14.62 32.78
CA GLN A 173 2.87 14.40 34.11
C GLN A 173 4.36 14.74 34.19
N HIS A 174 5.05 14.84 33.06
CA HIS A 174 6.50 15.01 33.00
C HIS A 174 6.88 16.15 32.08
N GLU A 175 7.85 16.96 32.53
CA GLU A 175 8.56 17.85 31.63
C GLU A 175 9.51 17.04 30.75
N VAL A 176 9.41 17.24 29.43
CA VAL A 176 10.15 16.43 28.46
C VAL A 176 11.11 17.32 27.66
N PRO A 177 12.35 17.48 28.15
CA PRO A 177 13.34 18.28 27.49
C PRO A 177 13.84 17.62 26.19
N LEU A 178 14.19 18.46 25.23
CA LEU A 178 14.86 18.11 23.99
C LEU A 178 16.36 18.37 24.13
N ASN A 179 17.17 17.46 23.59
CA ASN A 179 18.59 17.69 23.42
C ASN A 179 18.83 18.68 22.24
N PRO A 180 20.07 19.14 22.01
CA PRO A 180 20.38 20.06 20.90
C PRO A 180 20.08 19.51 19.50
N GLU A 181 19.92 18.20 19.35
CA GLU A 181 19.52 17.55 18.08
C GLU A 181 17.99 17.51 17.90
N GLY A 182 17.22 17.91 18.90
CA GLY A 182 15.75 17.87 18.90
C GLY A 182 15.15 16.53 19.32
N ALA A 183 15.93 15.63 19.93
CA ALA A 183 15.48 14.35 20.46
C ALA A 183 15.21 14.43 21.96
N TRP A 184 14.27 13.60 22.46
CA TRP A 184 14.09 13.46 23.91
C TRP A 184 15.35 12.89 24.55
N TYR A 185 15.67 13.34 25.76
CA TYR A 185 16.73 12.69 26.53
C TYR A 185 16.42 11.22 26.77
N ARG A 186 17.46 10.38 26.74
CA ARG A 186 17.33 8.91 26.84
C ARG A 186 16.55 8.47 28.08
N ARG A 187 16.68 9.17 29.20
CA ARG A 187 15.95 8.87 30.44
C ARG A 187 14.44 8.97 30.23
N ASN A 188 13.95 10.03 29.57
CA ASN A 188 12.53 10.19 29.27
C ASN A 188 12.05 9.12 28.28
N GLN A 189 12.87 8.76 27.28
CA GLN A 189 12.54 7.66 26.38
C GLN A 189 12.40 6.33 27.13
N GLN A 190 13.31 6.01 28.06
CA GLN A 190 13.25 4.79 28.87
C GLN A 190 12.02 4.77 29.77
N GLN A 191 11.74 5.88 30.46
CA GLN A 191 10.54 6.01 31.28
C GLN A 191 9.28 5.82 30.45
N LEU A 192 9.17 6.44 29.27
CA LEU A 192 8.03 6.19 28.39
C LEU A 192 7.90 4.70 28.01
N MET A 193 9.00 4.03 27.66
CA MET A 193 9.00 2.61 27.31
C MET A 193 8.54 1.71 28.47
N GLU A 194 8.72 2.14 29.72
CA GLU A 194 8.22 1.43 30.91
C GLU A 194 6.70 1.60 31.11
N HIS A 195 6.07 2.60 30.49
CA HIS A 195 4.65 2.88 30.62
C HIS A 195 3.79 2.28 29.50
N VAL A 196 4.30 2.29 28.26
CA VAL A 196 3.56 1.77 27.10
C VAL A 196 3.44 0.25 27.13
N HIS A 197 2.40 -0.30 26.51
CA HIS A 197 2.16 -1.73 26.46
C HIS A 197 3.23 -2.47 25.64
N ILE A 198 3.69 -1.85 24.55
CA ILE A 198 4.70 -2.42 23.66
C ILE A 198 5.98 -1.58 23.74
N ALA A 199 6.88 -2.01 24.63
CA ALA A 199 8.21 -1.43 24.75
C ALA A 199 9.10 -1.87 23.57
N GLU A 200 9.70 -0.89 22.87
CA GLU A 200 10.73 -1.16 21.87
C GLU A 200 12.12 -0.88 22.44
N PRO A 201 13.15 -1.64 22.02
CA PRO A 201 14.52 -1.35 22.41
C PRO A 201 14.92 0.04 21.87
N LEU A 202 15.36 0.92 22.78
CA LEU A 202 15.85 2.23 22.41
C LEU A 202 17.08 2.13 21.52
N LEU A 203 17.25 3.13 20.65
CA LEU A 203 18.36 3.18 19.73
C LEU A 203 19.70 3.24 20.48
N GLY A 204 20.67 2.46 20.01
CA GLY A 204 22.03 2.47 20.53
C GLY A 204 22.77 3.76 20.23
N LYS A 205 23.87 4.01 20.95
CA LYS A 205 24.81 5.08 20.60
C LYS A 205 25.73 4.58 19.48
N GLY A 206 25.71 5.25 18.34
CA GLY A 206 26.51 4.88 17.17
C GLY A 206 25.84 3.77 16.36
N GLY A 207 25.70 4.03 15.06
CA GLY A 207 25.00 3.17 14.13
C GLY A 207 24.23 4.02 13.13
N TRP A 208 24.53 3.88 11.85
CA TRP A 208 23.74 4.49 10.79
C TRP A 208 22.35 3.85 10.81
N ARG A 209 21.29 4.66 10.98
CA ARG A 209 19.90 4.19 10.90
C ARG A 209 19.19 4.89 9.78
N PHE A 210 18.39 4.12 9.06
CA PHE A 210 17.42 4.59 8.10
C PHE A 210 16.01 4.21 8.57
N GLY A 211 15.01 4.99 8.17
CA GLY A 211 13.62 4.84 8.59
C GLY A 211 12.76 5.92 7.97
N TYR A 212 11.44 5.84 8.21
CA TYR A 212 10.46 6.71 7.57
C TYR A 212 9.81 7.62 8.61
N GLY A 213 9.43 8.82 8.19
CA GLY A 213 8.96 9.88 9.06
C GLY A 213 10.06 10.87 9.44
N SER A 214 9.75 11.84 10.30
CA SER A 214 10.71 12.87 10.72
C SER A 214 11.56 12.43 11.90
N SER A 215 11.00 11.59 12.77
CA SER A 215 11.60 11.25 14.06
C SER A 215 12.25 9.86 14.13
N PHE A 216 12.29 9.12 13.01
CA PHE A 216 12.89 7.77 12.96
C PHE A 216 14.36 7.72 13.40
N LYS A 217 15.12 8.81 13.21
CA LYS A 217 16.52 8.88 13.62
C LYS A 217 16.68 8.93 15.14
N PHE A 218 15.63 9.31 15.86
CA PHE A 218 15.64 9.51 17.31
C PHE A 218 14.92 8.42 18.08
N TYR A 219 13.87 7.82 17.50
CA TYR A 219 12.99 6.90 18.21
C TYR A 219 12.77 5.58 17.47
N PRO A 220 12.57 4.45 18.16
CA PRO A 220 12.09 3.19 17.58
C PRO A 220 10.82 3.35 16.74
N ASP A 221 10.50 2.40 15.86
CA ASP A 221 9.52 2.61 14.77
C ASP A 221 8.10 2.95 15.30
N ARG A 222 7.63 2.25 16.34
CA ARG A 222 6.33 2.52 16.98
C ARG A 222 6.33 3.87 17.68
N MET A 223 7.38 4.17 18.45
CA MET A 223 7.50 5.45 19.15
C MET A 223 7.60 6.63 18.15
N ALA A 224 8.36 6.47 17.06
CA ALA A 224 8.47 7.47 16.01
C ALA A 224 7.11 7.74 15.34
N LEU A 225 6.34 6.69 15.05
CA LEU A 225 4.99 6.83 14.50
C LEU A 225 4.08 7.61 15.47
N LEU A 226 4.10 7.27 16.76
CA LEU A 226 3.29 7.97 17.78
C LEU A 226 3.70 9.44 17.92
N TYR A 227 5.01 9.71 17.94
CA TYR A 227 5.54 11.07 18.05
C TYR A 227 5.16 11.92 16.83
N ASP A 228 5.43 11.42 15.62
CA ASP A 228 5.13 12.12 14.37
C ASP A 228 3.61 12.33 14.23
N TYR A 229 2.79 11.34 14.61
CA TYR A 229 1.34 11.46 14.61
C TYR A 229 0.85 12.49 15.62
N ALA A 230 1.35 12.47 16.85
CA ALA A 230 0.97 13.43 17.89
C ALA A 230 1.36 14.87 17.51
N ARG A 231 2.53 15.07 16.88
CA ARG A 231 2.91 16.38 16.31
C ARG A 231 1.99 16.79 15.16
N HIS A 232 1.78 15.92 14.18
CA HIS A 232 0.95 16.19 13.02
C HIS A 232 -0.49 16.54 13.42
N SER A 233 -1.05 15.80 14.39
CA SER A 233 -2.39 16.02 14.92
C SER A 233 -2.47 17.20 15.89
N ARG A 234 -1.34 17.88 16.18
CA ARG A 234 -1.20 18.98 17.13
C ARG A 234 -1.64 18.60 18.54
N PHE A 235 -1.36 17.38 18.98
CA PHE A 235 -1.54 16.99 20.38
C PHE A 235 -0.36 17.47 21.23
N ILE A 236 0.84 17.48 20.64
CA ILE A 236 2.06 18.01 21.22
C ILE A 236 2.67 19.10 20.33
N GLU A 237 3.48 19.95 20.92
CA GLU A 237 4.25 20.98 20.22
C GLU A 237 5.67 21.08 20.80
N GLU A 238 6.66 21.35 19.96
CA GLU A 238 8.03 21.63 20.39
C GLU A 238 8.17 23.13 20.66
N LYS A 239 8.44 23.53 21.92
CA LYS A 239 8.62 24.92 22.32
C LYS A 239 10.02 25.13 22.89
N GLY A 240 10.92 25.64 22.06
CA GLY A 240 12.31 25.85 22.46
C GLY A 240 13.01 24.51 22.72
N ASP A 241 13.38 24.27 23.97
CA ASP A 241 14.14 23.10 24.43
C ASP A 241 13.28 21.99 25.03
N ARG A 242 11.96 21.99 24.78
CA ARG A 242 11.05 21.00 25.37
C ARG A 242 9.87 20.68 24.46
N VAL A 243 9.27 19.53 24.69
CA VAL A 243 7.97 19.16 24.13
C VAL A 243 6.89 19.42 25.16
N VAL A 244 5.80 20.06 24.74
CA VAL A 244 4.65 20.34 25.60
C VAL A 244 3.39 19.70 25.05
N LEU A 245 2.54 19.24 25.97
CA LEU A 245 1.16 18.86 25.64
C LEU A 245 0.36 20.13 25.31
N THR A 246 -0.52 20.03 24.32
CA THR A 246 -1.43 21.11 23.94
C THR A 246 -2.82 20.85 24.52
N ALA A 247 -3.68 21.87 24.59
CA ALA A 247 -5.09 21.71 24.98
C ALA A 247 -5.84 20.68 24.10
N LYS A 248 -5.47 20.57 22.81
CA LYS A 248 -6.04 19.55 21.91
C LYS A 248 -5.58 18.14 22.31
N GLY A 249 -4.34 18.00 22.76
CA GLY A 249 -3.79 16.74 23.27
C GLY A 249 -4.45 16.31 24.59
N GLU A 250 -4.70 17.26 25.49
CA GLU A 250 -5.42 17.01 26.76
C GLU A 250 -6.83 16.47 26.51
N ALA A 251 -7.60 17.12 25.63
CA ALA A 251 -8.95 16.72 25.27
C ALA A 251 -9.01 15.39 24.49
N ARG A 252 -7.89 14.87 24.00
CA ARG A 252 -7.88 13.70 23.10
C ARG A 252 -8.32 12.40 23.77
N ARG A 253 -8.26 12.31 25.11
CA ARG A 253 -8.61 11.11 25.89
C ARG A 253 -10.04 10.63 25.68
N GLU A 254 -10.94 11.53 25.27
CA GLU A 254 -12.37 11.24 25.08
C GLU A 254 -12.70 10.52 23.76
N TYR A 255 -11.76 10.47 22.81
CA TYR A 255 -12.01 9.85 21.50
C TYR A 255 -12.05 8.33 21.59
N ALA A 256 -12.91 7.69 20.80
CA ALA A 256 -12.98 6.24 20.70
C ALA A 256 -11.66 5.64 20.19
N ILE A 257 -11.23 4.52 20.78
CA ILE A 257 -10.00 3.82 20.42
C ILE A 257 -10.02 3.41 18.94
N GLU A 258 -11.16 2.91 18.45
CA GLU A 258 -11.29 2.48 17.06
C GLU A 258 -11.10 3.63 16.06
N ASP A 259 -11.68 4.79 16.33
CA ASP A 259 -11.51 5.98 15.48
C ASP A 259 -10.05 6.41 15.44
N GLU A 260 -9.36 6.35 16.59
CA GLU A 260 -7.93 6.65 16.68
C GLU A 260 -7.09 5.68 15.83
N MET A 261 -7.39 4.38 15.90
CA MET A 261 -6.69 3.36 15.12
C MET A 261 -6.85 3.59 13.61
N ILE A 262 -8.04 4.02 13.15
CA ILE A 262 -8.27 4.38 11.74
C ILE A 262 -7.38 5.57 11.34
N GLN A 263 -7.30 6.60 12.19
CA GLN A 263 -6.47 7.77 11.91
C GLN A 263 -4.97 7.44 11.91
N LEU A 264 -4.50 6.63 12.86
CA LEU A 264 -3.12 6.14 12.91
C LEU A 264 -2.77 5.33 11.67
N PHE A 265 -3.65 4.43 11.23
CA PHE A 265 -3.48 3.66 10.00
C PHE A 265 -3.37 4.58 8.77
N ARG A 266 -4.28 5.55 8.62
CA ARG A 266 -4.24 6.51 7.50
C ARG A 266 -2.99 7.38 7.54
N PHE A 267 -2.57 7.79 8.73
CA PHE A 267 -1.35 8.56 8.92
C PHE A 267 -0.12 7.75 8.53
N TRP A 268 -0.03 6.48 8.94
CA TRP A 268 1.06 5.58 8.53
C TRP A 268 1.13 5.44 7.00
N LEU A 269 0.01 5.19 6.33
CA LEU A 269 -0.05 5.13 4.87
C LEU A 269 0.49 6.41 4.22
N ARG A 270 0.10 7.59 4.73
CA ARG A 270 0.55 8.89 4.23
C ARG A 270 2.03 9.11 4.47
N LEU A 271 2.50 8.83 5.69
CA LEU A 271 3.88 9.02 6.11
C LEU A 271 4.83 8.17 5.27
N TYR A 272 4.41 6.94 4.94
CA TYR A 272 5.26 5.97 4.24
C TYR A 272 5.11 6.05 2.71
N LYS A 273 4.10 6.76 2.18
CA LYS A 273 3.82 6.85 0.74
C LYS A 273 5.01 7.28 -0.11
N GLY A 274 5.87 8.16 0.39
CA GLY A 274 7.06 8.59 -0.34
C GLY A 274 8.10 7.46 -0.51
N ALA A 275 8.26 6.62 0.51
CA ALA A 275 9.22 5.52 0.53
C ALA A 275 8.66 4.24 -0.12
N VAL A 276 7.37 3.97 0.09
CA VAL A 276 6.66 2.80 -0.43
C VAL A 276 5.40 3.26 -1.17
N PRO A 277 5.52 3.71 -2.43
CA PRO A 277 4.41 4.31 -3.17
C PRO A 277 3.19 3.40 -3.32
N ASN A 278 3.41 2.09 -3.36
CA ASN A 278 2.37 1.09 -3.51
C ASN A 278 1.91 0.45 -2.19
N LEU A 279 2.24 1.05 -1.03
CA LEU A 279 1.93 0.51 0.30
C LEU A 279 0.47 0.09 0.46
N LEU A 280 -0.46 0.93 -0.02
CA LEU A 280 -1.89 0.65 0.06
C LEU A 280 -2.26 -0.64 -0.69
N SER A 281 -1.69 -0.88 -1.87
CA SER A 281 -1.88 -2.15 -2.60
C SER A 281 -1.26 -3.34 -1.87
N LEU A 282 -0.07 -3.17 -1.28
CA LEU A 282 0.62 -4.23 -0.53
C LEU A 282 -0.18 -4.67 0.69
N VAL A 283 -0.77 -3.71 1.43
CA VAL A 283 -1.68 -3.99 2.55
C VAL A 283 -2.89 -4.81 2.08
N TYR A 284 -3.49 -4.46 0.93
CA TYR A 284 -4.59 -5.23 0.35
C TYR A 284 -4.15 -6.65 -0.01
N TRP A 285 -3.03 -6.83 -0.70
CA TRP A 285 -2.53 -8.14 -1.11
C TRP A 285 -2.17 -9.03 0.08
N ILE A 286 -1.50 -8.48 1.09
CA ILE A 286 -1.24 -9.17 2.35
C ILE A 286 -2.56 -9.55 3.02
N GLY A 287 -3.55 -8.64 3.00
CA GLY A 287 -4.91 -8.87 3.47
C GLY A 287 -5.54 -10.12 2.88
N GLU A 288 -5.50 -10.25 1.55
CA GLU A 288 -6.05 -11.41 0.83
C GLU A 288 -5.20 -12.66 1.00
N CYS A 289 -3.87 -12.52 1.09
CA CYS A 289 -2.95 -13.63 1.19
C CYS A 289 -2.76 -14.16 2.60
N ALA A 290 -3.10 -13.43 3.66
CA ALA A 290 -2.90 -13.86 5.04
C ALA A 290 -4.22 -14.01 5.83
N ARG A 291 -5.35 -14.28 5.14
CA ARG A 291 -6.62 -14.66 5.81
C ARG A 291 -6.44 -15.89 6.73
N PRO A 292 -5.89 -17.02 6.25
CA PRO A 292 -5.38 -18.08 7.12
C PRO A 292 -3.92 -17.81 7.52
N TRP A 293 -3.45 -18.53 8.53
CA TRP A 293 -2.03 -18.55 8.89
C TRP A 293 -1.15 -18.94 7.70
N THR A 294 -0.19 -18.07 7.39
CA THR A 294 0.63 -18.14 6.18
C THR A 294 2.10 -17.90 6.52
N SER A 295 2.99 -18.71 5.96
CA SER A 295 4.44 -18.52 6.14
C SER A 295 4.87 -17.13 5.67
N LEU A 296 5.62 -16.41 6.51
CA LEU A 296 6.11 -15.08 6.17
C LEU A 296 7.09 -15.10 5.00
N GLU A 297 7.87 -16.18 4.88
CA GLU A 297 8.80 -16.37 3.76
C GLU A 297 8.06 -16.56 2.44
N SER A 298 7.04 -17.44 2.43
CA SER A 298 6.21 -17.65 1.24
C SER A 298 5.47 -16.38 0.83
N LEU A 299 5.00 -15.60 1.81
CA LEU A 299 4.37 -14.31 1.57
C LEU A 299 5.34 -13.33 0.89
N PHE A 300 6.60 -13.27 1.36
CA PHE A 300 7.63 -12.43 0.74
C PHE A 300 7.98 -12.88 -0.69
N VAL A 301 8.09 -14.19 -0.96
CA VAL A 301 8.40 -14.70 -2.31
C VAL A 301 7.40 -14.18 -3.36
N HIS A 302 6.12 -14.06 -3.01
CA HIS A 302 5.06 -13.67 -3.94
C HIS A 302 4.77 -12.17 -3.93
N ILE A 303 4.85 -11.50 -2.78
CA ILE A 303 4.56 -10.06 -2.65
C ILE A 303 5.81 -9.20 -2.81
N GLY A 304 6.98 -9.70 -2.41
CA GLY A 304 8.28 -9.05 -2.51
C GLY A 304 8.63 -8.51 -3.89
N PRO A 305 8.29 -9.19 -5.01
CA PRO A 305 8.48 -8.64 -6.35
C PRO A 305 7.73 -7.32 -6.60
N LEU A 306 6.68 -6.99 -5.84
CA LEU A 306 5.99 -5.71 -5.92
C LEU A 306 6.68 -4.60 -5.12
N ILE A 307 7.66 -4.93 -4.29
CA ILE A 307 8.33 -4.01 -3.36
C ILE A 307 9.63 -3.53 -4.00
N ARG A 308 9.82 -2.21 -4.01
CA ARG A 308 11.06 -1.59 -4.47
C ARG A 308 12.03 -1.36 -3.31
N PRO A 309 13.35 -1.42 -3.56
CA PRO A 309 14.30 -0.87 -2.62
C PRO A 309 14.05 0.64 -2.48
N PHE A 310 14.40 1.19 -1.31
CA PHE A 310 14.31 2.62 -1.07
C PHE A 310 15.52 3.07 -0.25
N TYR A 311 16.40 3.86 -0.88
CA TYR A 311 17.72 4.23 -0.35
C TYR A 311 18.51 2.99 0.12
N TYR A 312 18.59 2.78 1.45
CA TYR A 312 19.34 1.69 2.07
C TYR A 312 18.48 0.46 2.38
N ASP A 313 17.15 0.59 2.29
CA ASP A 313 16.25 -0.55 2.51
C ASP A 313 16.20 -1.41 1.25
N THR A 314 16.55 -2.70 1.39
CA THR A 314 16.25 -3.75 0.39
C THR A 314 14.75 -4.08 0.40
N PRO A 315 14.19 -4.69 -0.68
CA PRO A 315 12.79 -5.11 -0.69
C PRO A 315 12.39 -5.95 0.52
N ARG A 316 13.30 -6.82 1.00
CA ARG A 316 13.08 -7.63 2.19
C ARG A 316 12.98 -6.79 3.46
N SER A 317 13.90 -5.83 3.64
CA SER A 317 13.84 -4.95 4.82
C SER A 317 12.60 -4.04 4.82
N VAL A 318 12.16 -3.54 3.65
CA VAL A 318 10.89 -2.82 3.52
C VAL A 318 9.72 -3.72 3.95
N PHE A 319 9.67 -4.95 3.41
CA PHE A 319 8.62 -5.91 3.74
C PHE A 319 8.56 -6.21 5.24
N ASP A 320 9.67 -6.65 5.85
CA ASP A 320 9.68 -7.10 7.24
C ASP A 320 9.47 -5.92 8.21
N GLN A 321 10.24 -4.84 8.04
CA GLN A 321 10.34 -3.79 9.05
C GLN A 321 9.32 -2.68 8.86
N ARG A 322 8.99 -2.35 7.61
CA ARG A 322 8.17 -1.16 7.28
C ARG A 322 6.72 -1.52 6.99
N ILE A 323 6.47 -2.76 6.59
CA ILE A 323 5.13 -3.24 6.26
C ILE A 323 4.65 -4.20 7.36
N ILE A 324 5.26 -5.38 7.51
CA ILE A 324 4.76 -6.43 8.38
C ILE A 324 4.79 -6.00 9.85
N ARG A 325 5.92 -5.50 10.35
CA ARG A 325 6.02 -4.99 11.73
C ARG A 325 5.06 -3.83 11.99
N MET A 326 4.89 -2.92 11.05
CA MET A 326 3.96 -1.80 11.23
C MET A 326 2.50 -2.25 11.20
N MET A 327 2.15 -3.19 10.32
CA MET A 327 0.83 -3.82 10.30
C MET A 327 0.52 -4.59 11.59
N LEU A 328 1.52 -5.24 12.21
CA LEU A 328 1.41 -5.83 13.55
C LEU A 328 1.12 -4.74 14.59
N HIS A 329 1.89 -3.64 14.59
CA HIS A 329 1.66 -2.51 15.50
C HIS A 329 0.29 -1.85 15.32
N LEU A 330 -0.23 -1.82 14.10
CA LEU A 330 -1.55 -1.31 13.77
C LEU A 330 -2.68 -2.31 14.05
N GLY A 331 -2.38 -3.46 14.68
CA GLY A 331 -3.36 -4.49 15.02
C GLY A 331 -3.92 -5.25 13.81
N MET A 332 -3.31 -5.10 12.65
CA MET A 332 -3.80 -5.70 11.41
C MET A 332 -3.37 -7.16 11.27
N LEU A 333 -2.24 -7.51 11.87
CA LEU A 333 -1.64 -8.84 11.81
C LEU A 333 -1.47 -9.44 13.20
N ARG A 334 -1.51 -10.76 13.24
CA ARG A 334 -0.91 -11.61 14.27
C ARG A 334 0.37 -12.18 13.72
N LEU A 335 1.39 -12.30 14.58
CA LEU A 335 2.67 -12.89 14.24
C LEU A 335 2.90 -14.11 15.13
N GLY A 336 3.02 -15.28 14.54
CA GLY A 336 3.28 -16.53 15.24
C GLY A 336 4.57 -17.18 14.78
N GLU A 337 5.02 -18.15 15.57
CA GLU A 337 6.25 -18.90 15.31
C GLU A 337 5.93 -20.38 15.11
N HIS A 338 6.45 -20.96 14.04
CA HIS A 338 6.45 -22.41 13.81
C HIS A 338 7.87 -22.95 13.75
N SER A 339 8.01 -24.27 13.79
CA SER A 339 9.29 -24.95 13.54
C SER A 339 9.89 -24.62 12.15
N THR A 340 9.04 -24.26 11.19
CA THR A 340 9.44 -23.86 9.82
C THR A 340 9.74 -22.36 9.68
N GLY A 341 9.57 -21.58 10.75
CA GLY A 341 9.79 -20.13 10.79
C GLY A 341 8.53 -19.32 11.08
N PRO A 342 8.62 -17.99 10.96
CA PRO A 342 7.53 -17.09 11.31
C PRO A 342 6.35 -17.20 10.35
N SER A 343 5.14 -17.05 10.90
CA SER A 343 3.89 -17.02 10.16
C SER A 343 3.04 -15.81 10.58
N VAL A 344 2.17 -15.37 9.66
CA VAL A 344 1.26 -14.26 9.91
C VAL A 344 -0.18 -14.63 9.57
N GLN A 345 -1.10 -13.97 10.26
CA GLN A 345 -2.52 -14.01 9.97
C GLN A 345 -3.13 -12.62 10.14
N MET A 346 -3.99 -12.21 9.22
CA MET A 346 -4.76 -10.98 9.34
C MET A 346 -5.83 -11.11 10.43
N THR A 347 -5.95 -10.09 11.27
CA THR A 347 -7.06 -9.97 12.22
C THR A 347 -8.34 -9.57 11.47
N ALA A 348 -9.50 -9.74 12.12
CA ALA A 348 -10.77 -9.24 11.57
C ALA A 348 -10.72 -7.72 11.32
N TRP A 349 -10.07 -6.98 12.23
CA TRP A 349 -9.79 -5.55 12.10
C TRP A 349 -8.93 -5.24 10.87
N GLY A 350 -7.81 -5.97 10.71
CA GLY A 350 -6.93 -5.82 9.57
C GLY A 350 -7.64 -6.07 8.25
N LEU A 351 -8.49 -7.11 8.17
CA LEU A 351 -9.27 -7.42 6.96
C LEU A 351 -10.25 -6.30 6.60
N LYS A 352 -10.89 -5.68 7.61
CA LYS A 352 -11.75 -4.51 7.41
C LYS A 352 -10.95 -3.36 6.79
N LEU A 353 -9.81 -2.99 7.36
CA LEU A 353 -8.96 -1.91 6.86
C LEU A 353 -8.38 -2.20 5.48
N ALA A 354 -7.88 -3.42 5.25
CA ALA A 354 -7.39 -3.84 3.94
C ALA A 354 -8.49 -3.77 2.87
N GLY A 355 -9.74 -4.07 3.22
CA GLY A 355 -10.90 -3.88 2.35
C GLY A 355 -11.14 -2.42 1.95
N GLU A 356 -10.84 -1.46 2.82
CA GLU A 356 -10.93 -0.02 2.50
C GLU A 356 -9.85 0.40 1.50
N CYS A 357 -8.65 -0.20 1.55
CA CYS A 357 -7.59 0.03 0.58
C CYS A 357 -8.04 -0.27 -0.87
N ARG A 358 -8.95 -1.23 -1.07
CA ARG A 358 -9.50 -1.56 -2.39
C ARG A 358 -10.12 -0.37 -3.11
N ILE A 359 -10.69 0.58 -2.36
CA ILE A 359 -11.46 1.72 -2.89
C ILE A 359 -10.53 2.91 -3.21
N GLY A 360 -9.24 2.83 -2.85
CA GLY A 360 -8.25 3.85 -3.16
C GLY A 360 -8.53 5.21 -2.50
N ARG A 361 -9.45 5.32 -1.54
CA ARG A 361 -9.85 6.60 -0.93
C ARG A 361 -8.65 7.31 -0.30
N ASN A 362 -7.97 8.15 -1.08
CA ASN A 362 -7.13 9.20 -0.57
C ASN A 362 -8.06 10.33 -0.18
N ASP A 363 -8.41 10.41 1.10
CA ASP A 363 -9.16 11.56 1.60
C ASP A 363 -8.35 12.85 1.32
N PRO A 364 -8.86 13.80 0.51
CA PRO A 364 -8.17 15.05 0.21
C PRO A 364 -8.10 16.01 1.41
N GLY A 365 -8.74 15.65 2.54
CA GLY A 365 -8.93 16.49 3.72
C GLY A 365 -7.75 16.61 4.68
N MET A 366 -6.50 16.76 4.22
CA MET A 366 -5.42 17.34 5.03
C MET A 366 -4.20 17.68 4.14
N ARG A 367 -4.16 18.91 3.64
CA ARG A 367 -2.96 19.48 3.01
C ARG A 367 -1.87 19.63 4.07
N LEU A 368 -0.71 19.03 3.85
CA LEU A 368 0.51 19.32 4.58
C LEU A 368 1.07 20.65 4.03
N HIS A 369 1.08 21.69 4.85
CA HIS A 369 1.95 22.85 4.69
C HIS A 369 3.09 22.71 5.69
#